data_AF-A0A1Y0RK03-F1
#
_entry.id   AF-A0A1Y0RK03-F1
#
_cell.length_a   1.000
_cell.length_b   1.000
_cell.length_c   1.000
_cell.angle_alpha   90.00
_cell.angle_beta   90.00
_cell.angle_gamma   90.00
#
_symmetry.space_group_name_H-M   'P 1'
#
loop_
_entity.id
_entity.type
_entity.pdbx_description
1 polymer ?
#
loop_
_entity_poly.entity_id
_entity_poly.type
_entity_poly.pdbx_seq_one_letter_code
_entity_poly.pdbx_strand_id
1 'polypeptide(L)'
;MPSINLLAIFNPSNYWRSGYITVPWQPIYQQFQIPPEELVLSDLNDLSHTLISAQVDRIDPEDSSRDILVFSLQKAIPPSSEDGRLVSGFFKVDRGKPMPAKVGEPSLEVIYGTAGQVRGVRLVNNHLIVWFNLIPAPEDNERNWFSGSASSVQLDHQEILDPFLAARGEWLGQDPEKRCMQVAELLLPGPPHPKSPHYQVSLFNHSYRLVSQSCGLVRASITVASEPFDYIGVDPDTGNNLHLVCELYRVISLYAGADYLIEELFVKAKPKGEEDRIIAGKEIVNLYFAARYFAHMNMGHTEDIQQVFPVPNWFAVGSTAPPYPAYGFATDVHIDTVTHPREGNNSRFSWLLLPGQSAKCLHLFMRDQLGEFDARVGHLWCELIYQPLKAEIYQEVAPKAVESAFALS
;
A
#
# COMPACT_ATOMS: atom_id res chain seq x y z
N MET A 1 -34.11 -13.00 18.76
CA MET A 1 -33.57 -11.63 18.77
C MET A 1 -33.07 -11.33 17.35
N PRO A 2 -33.21 -10.12 16.81
CA PRO A 2 -32.58 -9.79 15.53
C PRO A 2 -31.06 -9.97 15.68
N SER A 3 -30.43 -10.63 14.71
CA SER A 3 -28.99 -10.84 14.69
C SER A 3 -28.29 -9.48 14.65
N ILE A 4 -27.42 -9.20 15.62
CA ILE A 4 -26.60 -7.99 15.61
C ILE A 4 -25.45 -8.21 14.62
N ASN A 5 -25.28 -7.29 13.68
CA ASN A 5 -24.17 -7.33 12.73
C ASN A 5 -22.89 -6.89 13.45
N LEU A 6 -21.94 -7.81 13.61
CA LEU A 6 -20.75 -7.62 14.44
C LEU A 6 -19.47 -7.97 13.69
N LEU A 7 -18.44 -7.15 13.93
CA LEU A 7 -17.06 -7.48 13.65
C LEU A 7 -16.34 -7.80 14.96
N ALA A 8 -15.70 -8.97 15.01
CA ALA A 8 -14.74 -9.30 16.05
C ALA A 8 -13.38 -8.68 15.69
N ILE A 9 -12.78 -7.95 16.63
CA ILE A 9 -11.51 -7.27 16.45
C ILE A 9 -10.41 -8.03 17.18
N PHE A 10 -9.24 -8.17 16.55
CA PHE A 10 -8.10 -8.89 17.10
C PHE A 10 -6.84 -8.02 17.09
N ASN A 11 -6.15 -8.02 18.21
CA ASN A 11 -4.81 -7.46 18.35
C ASN A 11 -3.81 -8.61 18.52
N PRO A 12 -3.08 -8.98 17.46
CA PRO A 12 -2.15 -10.11 17.51
C PRO A 12 -0.90 -9.86 18.37
N SER A 13 -0.68 -8.64 18.85
CA SER A 13 0.50 -8.29 19.64
C SER A 13 0.22 -8.39 21.14
N ASN A 14 1.28 -8.58 21.93
CA ASN A 14 1.22 -8.77 23.39
C ASN A 14 1.12 -7.46 24.20
N TYR A 15 0.87 -6.33 23.53
CA TYR A 15 0.67 -5.02 24.13
C TYR A 15 -0.58 -4.35 23.57
N TRP A 16 -1.10 -3.35 24.28
CA TRP A 16 -2.26 -2.59 23.84
C TRP A 16 -1.95 -1.77 22.59
N ARG A 17 -2.81 -1.85 21.56
CA ARG A 17 -2.55 -1.20 20.27
C ARG A 17 -3.77 -0.47 19.74
N SER A 18 -3.54 0.71 19.16
CA SER A 18 -4.48 1.49 18.34
C SER A 18 -3.99 1.53 16.89
N GLY A 19 -4.74 2.14 15.97
CA GLY A 19 -4.30 2.29 14.57
C GLY A 19 -5.37 1.86 13.58
N TYR A 20 -4.96 1.38 12.41
CA TYR A 20 -5.87 1.12 11.30
C TYR A 20 -6.13 -0.37 11.11
N ILE A 21 -7.36 -0.70 10.75
CA ILE A 21 -7.77 -2.05 10.37
C ILE A 21 -8.27 -2.02 8.93
N THR A 22 -7.85 -3.01 8.14
CA THR A 22 -8.31 -3.24 6.76
C THR A 22 -8.92 -4.63 6.65
N VAL A 23 -10.13 -4.73 6.08
CA VAL A 23 -10.84 -6.00 5.89
C VAL A 23 -11.45 -6.05 4.49
N PRO A 24 -11.48 -7.20 3.80
CA PRO A 24 -12.24 -7.36 2.56
C PRO A 24 -13.70 -6.94 2.74
N TRP A 25 -14.19 -6.07 1.87
CA TRP A 25 -15.54 -5.52 1.97
C TRP A 25 -16.60 -6.50 1.47
N GLN A 26 -16.33 -7.25 0.40
CA GLN A 26 -17.31 -8.09 -0.26
C GLN A 26 -18.01 -9.10 0.70
N PRO A 27 -17.30 -9.83 1.58
CA PRO A 27 -17.95 -10.71 2.55
C PRO A 27 -18.86 -9.97 3.53
N ILE A 28 -18.46 -8.76 3.96
CA ILE A 28 -19.23 -7.92 4.89
C ILE A 28 -20.52 -7.46 4.21
N TYR A 29 -20.42 -6.97 2.98
CA TYR A 29 -21.57 -6.56 2.19
C TYR A 29 -22.55 -7.72 1.95
N GLN A 30 -22.04 -8.90 1.59
CA GLN A 30 -22.87 -10.09 1.39
C GLN A 30 -23.62 -10.52 2.66
N GLN A 31 -22.98 -10.45 3.82
CA GLN A 31 -23.59 -10.84 5.08
C GLN A 31 -24.57 -9.80 5.62
N PHE A 32 -24.19 -8.53 5.64
CA PHE A 32 -24.94 -7.48 6.33
C PHE A 32 -25.85 -6.67 5.40
N GLN A 33 -25.62 -6.73 4.09
CA GLN A 33 -26.37 -6.00 3.07
C GLN A 33 -26.40 -4.49 3.34
N ILE A 34 -25.32 -3.92 3.91
CA ILE A 34 -25.19 -2.48 4.20
C ILE A 34 -24.36 -1.84 3.09
N PRO A 35 -24.89 -0.88 2.31
CA PRO A 35 -24.13 -0.28 1.24
C PRO A 35 -23.08 0.72 1.81
N PRO A 36 -21.94 0.95 1.13
CA PRO A 36 -20.82 1.74 1.65
C PRO A 36 -21.18 3.14 2.20
N GLU A 37 -22.17 3.77 1.60
CA GLU A 37 -22.61 5.16 1.81
C GLU A 37 -23.50 5.29 3.06
N GLU A 38 -24.00 4.17 3.56
CA GLU A 38 -24.80 4.07 4.79
C GLU A 38 -24.00 3.42 5.93
N LEU A 39 -22.74 3.03 5.69
CA LEU A 39 -21.95 2.31 6.67
C LEU A 39 -21.63 3.17 7.90
N VAL A 40 -21.97 2.64 9.07
CA VAL A 40 -21.59 3.21 10.37
C VAL A 40 -21.00 2.11 11.25
N LEU A 41 -19.87 2.42 11.89
CA LEU A 41 -19.21 1.56 12.88
C LEU A 41 -19.26 2.19 14.26
N SER A 42 -19.52 1.38 15.29
CA SER A 42 -19.45 1.79 16.69
C SER A 42 -18.89 0.67 17.58
N ASP A 43 -18.12 1.05 18.59
CA ASP A 43 -17.59 0.09 19.57
C ASP A 43 -18.71 -0.27 20.57
N LEU A 44 -19.00 -1.57 20.75
CA LEU A 44 -20.01 -2.01 21.70
C LEU A 44 -19.66 -1.71 23.15
N ASN A 45 -18.37 -1.58 23.47
CA ASN A 45 -17.91 -1.23 24.81
C ASN A 45 -17.94 0.28 25.08
N ASP A 46 -18.15 1.10 24.04
CA ASP A 46 -18.19 2.56 24.16
C ASP A 46 -19.61 3.04 24.48
N LEU A 47 -19.87 3.32 25.76
CA LEU A 47 -21.18 3.83 26.22
C LEU A 47 -21.53 5.22 25.67
N SER A 48 -20.56 5.96 25.11
CA SER A 48 -20.84 7.23 24.42
C SER A 48 -21.41 7.06 23.02
N HIS A 49 -21.45 5.83 22.48
CA HIS A 49 -21.87 5.55 21.10
C HIS A 49 -21.14 6.40 20.07
N THR A 50 -19.86 6.69 20.31
CA THR A 50 -19.06 7.48 19.38
C THR A 50 -18.83 6.65 18.12
N LEU A 51 -19.08 7.26 16.97
CA LEU A 51 -18.84 6.61 15.69
C LEU A 51 -17.34 6.48 15.42
N ILE A 52 -16.97 5.35 14.84
CA ILE A 52 -15.61 5.07 14.42
C ILE A 52 -15.45 5.56 12.99
N SER A 53 -14.38 6.33 12.73
CA SER A 53 -14.01 6.75 11.39
C SER A 53 -13.74 5.53 10.51
N ALA A 54 -14.56 5.37 9.46
CA ALA A 54 -14.52 4.25 8.55
C ALA A 54 -14.83 4.72 7.12
N GLN A 55 -14.32 4.00 6.14
CA GLN A 55 -14.65 4.17 4.72
C GLN A 55 -14.46 2.84 3.99
N VAL A 56 -15.10 2.69 2.83
CA VAL A 56 -14.86 1.58 1.91
C VAL A 56 -14.11 2.12 0.71
N ASP A 57 -12.94 1.54 0.41
CA ASP A 57 -12.16 1.91 -0.76
C ASP A 57 -12.47 0.99 -1.93
N ARG A 58 -12.86 1.59 -3.06
CA ARG A 58 -12.97 0.90 -4.34
C ARG A 58 -11.58 0.76 -4.96
N ILE A 59 -11.01 -0.44 -4.93
CA ILE A 59 -9.66 -0.68 -5.43
C ILE A 59 -9.65 -0.85 -6.95
N ASP A 60 -10.53 -1.70 -7.48
CA ASP A 60 -10.70 -1.88 -8.92
C ASP A 60 -12.18 -1.68 -9.29
N PRO A 61 -12.53 -0.72 -10.16
CA PRO A 61 -13.88 -0.56 -10.67
C PRO A 61 -14.42 -1.84 -11.33
N GLU A 62 -13.55 -2.67 -11.92
CA GLU A 62 -13.94 -3.90 -12.62
C GLU A 62 -13.94 -5.16 -11.72
N ASP A 63 -13.42 -5.06 -10.49
CA ASP A 63 -13.29 -6.19 -9.56
C ASP A 63 -13.62 -5.76 -8.11
N SER A 64 -14.88 -5.95 -7.72
CA SER A 64 -15.37 -5.62 -6.37
C SER A 64 -14.84 -6.54 -5.27
N SER A 65 -14.22 -7.67 -5.61
CA SER A 65 -13.66 -8.58 -4.60
C SER A 65 -12.45 -7.98 -3.89
N ARG A 66 -11.85 -6.95 -4.50
CA ARG A 66 -10.71 -6.20 -3.97
C ARG A 66 -11.11 -4.98 -3.14
N ASP A 67 -12.40 -4.67 -3.03
CA ASP A 67 -12.85 -3.57 -2.20
C ASP A 67 -12.54 -3.85 -0.74
N ILE A 68 -12.16 -2.81 -0.01
CA ILE A 68 -11.73 -2.94 1.38
C ILE A 68 -12.44 -1.95 2.27
N LEU A 69 -12.92 -2.45 3.41
CA LEU A 69 -13.30 -1.63 4.54
C LEU A 69 -12.05 -1.25 5.30
N VAL A 70 -11.85 0.05 5.53
CA VAL A 70 -10.79 0.57 6.40
C VAL A 70 -11.39 1.44 7.50
N PHE A 71 -10.91 1.26 8.73
CA PHE A 71 -11.34 2.06 9.87
C PHE A 71 -10.22 2.28 10.88
N SER A 72 -10.35 3.34 11.69
CA SER A 72 -9.33 3.79 12.64
C SER A 72 -9.75 3.59 14.08
N LEU A 73 -8.96 2.84 14.84
CA LEU A 73 -9.06 2.70 16.29
C LEU A 73 -8.33 3.86 16.96
N GLN A 74 -9.09 4.79 17.54
CA GLN A 74 -8.52 5.89 18.33
C GLN A 74 -8.16 5.46 19.76
N LYS A 75 -8.91 4.52 20.33
CA LYS A 75 -8.63 3.90 21.63
C LYS A 75 -7.87 2.60 21.40
N ALA A 76 -6.82 2.39 22.18
CA ALA A 76 -6.07 1.14 22.12
C ALA A 76 -6.92 -0.03 22.64
N ILE A 77 -6.77 -1.19 22.01
CA ILE A 77 -7.44 -2.44 22.38
C ILE A 77 -6.44 -3.43 23.00
N PRO A 78 -6.87 -4.29 23.94
CA PRO A 78 -5.99 -5.25 24.59
C PRO A 78 -5.50 -6.34 23.62
N PRO A 79 -4.38 -7.01 23.95
CA PRO A 79 -3.92 -8.21 23.25
C PRO A 79 -5.02 -9.26 23.11
N SER A 80 -5.05 -9.94 21.96
CA SER A 80 -5.76 -11.20 21.80
C SER A 80 -4.98 -12.33 22.49
N SER A 81 -5.66 -13.43 22.83
CA SER A 81 -4.95 -14.65 23.29
C SER A 81 -3.97 -15.12 22.22
N GLU A 82 -2.85 -15.74 22.61
CA GLU A 82 -1.85 -16.31 21.67
C GLU A 82 -2.46 -17.23 20.61
N ASP A 83 -3.53 -17.96 20.94
CA ASP A 83 -4.24 -18.86 20.02
C ASP A 83 -5.19 -18.13 19.03
N GLY A 84 -5.28 -16.80 19.09
CA GLY A 84 -6.22 -15.99 18.30
C GLY A 84 -7.70 -16.20 18.63
N ARG A 85 -8.01 -16.97 19.69
CA ARG A 85 -9.39 -17.36 20.07
C ARG A 85 -10.13 -16.31 20.88
N LEU A 86 -9.43 -15.49 21.66
CA LEU A 86 -10.03 -14.41 22.44
C LEU A 86 -10.03 -13.11 21.62
N VAL A 87 -11.25 -12.62 21.39
CA VAL A 87 -11.55 -11.37 20.71
C VAL A 87 -11.14 -10.18 21.59
N SER A 88 -10.45 -9.20 21.02
CA SER A 88 -10.02 -7.98 21.72
C SER A 88 -11.14 -6.94 21.86
N GLY A 89 -12.14 -6.98 20.98
CA GLY A 89 -13.32 -6.10 21.03
C GLY A 89 -14.37 -6.47 19.98
N PHE A 90 -15.60 -5.97 20.14
CA PHE A 90 -16.70 -6.21 19.21
C PHE A 90 -17.28 -4.90 18.71
N PHE A 91 -17.28 -4.73 17.39
CA PHE A 91 -17.73 -3.51 16.75
C PHE A 91 -19.05 -3.78 16.03
N LYS A 92 -20.04 -2.94 16.30
CA LYS A 92 -21.34 -3.00 15.62
C LYS A 92 -21.22 -2.35 14.25
N VAL A 93 -21.72 -3.07 13.24
CA VAL A 93 -21.89 -2.57 11.87
C VAL A 93 -23.35 -2.25 11.65
N ASP A 94 -23.67 -0.99 11.35
CA ASP A 94 -25.06 -0.56 11.21
C ASP A 94 -25.26 0.35 10.00
N ARG A 95 -26.53 0.56 9.64
CA ARG A 95 -26.93 1.59 8.67
C ARG A 95 -27.09 2.92 9.40
N GLY A 96 -26.57 3.97 8.80
CA GLY A 96 -26.72 5.32 9.33
C GLY A 96 -26.16 6.38 8.39
N LYS A 97 -26.01 7.59 8.93
CA LYS A 97 -25.34 8.67 8.22
C LYS A 97 -23.85 8.60 8.54
N PRO A 98 -22.97 8.53 7.51
CA PRO A 98 -21.53 8.60 7.73
C PRO A 98 -21.14 9.86 8.49
N MET A 99 -20.02 9.78 9.20
CA MET A 99 -19.45 10.96 9.85
C MET A 99 -19.10 12.02 8.79
N PRO A 100 -19.38 13.30 9.05
CA PRO A 100 -19.04 14.37 8.14
C PRO A 100 -17.51 14.55 8.09
N ALA A 101 -17.02 14.93 6.91
CA ALA A 101 -15.62 15.28 6.73
C ALA A 101 -15.23 16.49 7.59
N LYS A 102 -14.11 16.38 8.31
CA LYS A 102 -13.49 17.45 9.12
C LYS A 102 -12.35 18.12 8.36
N VAL A 103 -12.06 19.36 8.76
CA VAL A 103 -10.89 20.10 8.27
C VAL A 103 -9.63 19.37 8.69
N GLY A 104 -8.73 19.16 7.73
CA GLY A 104 -7.46 18.44 7.93
C GLY A 104 -7.54 16.93 7.74
N GLU A 105 -8.59 16.43 7.10
CA GLU A 105 -8.64 15.03 6.69
C GLU A 105 -7.76 14.76 5.47
N PRO A 106 -7.42 13.48 5.23
CA PRO A 106 -6.80 13.06 3.99
C PRO A 106 -7.55 13.63 2.79
N SER A 107 -6.81 14.23 1.88
CA SER A 107 -7.36 14.76 0.64
C SER A 107 -6.53 14.32 -0.56
N LEU A 108 -7.21 14.30 -1.70
CA LEU A 108 -6.68 13.85 -2.97
C LEU A 108 -7.09 14.84 -4.05
N GLU A 109 -6.09 15.31 -4.79
CA GLU A 109 -6.29 16.18 -5.95
C GLU A 109 -5.75 15.46 -7.19
N VAL A 110 -6.57 15.39 -8.24
CA VAL A 110 -6.15 14.88 -9.55
C VAL A 110 -5.74 16.05 -10.42
N ILE A 111 -4.56 15.96 -11.01
CA ILE A 111 -3.99 17.02 -11.83
C ILE A 111 -4.12 16.65 -13.29
N TYR A 112 -4.71 17.56 -14.05
CA TYR A 112 -5.00 17.38 -15.47
C TYR A 112 -4.07 18.25 -16.33
N GLY A 113 -3.74 17.73 -17.50
CA GLY A 113 -3.06 18.48 -18.57
C GLY A 113 -4.00 19.39 -19.33
N THR A 114 -3.42 20.20 -20.22
CA THR A 114 -4.17 21.11 -21.10
C THR A 114 -5.13 20.39 -22.03
N ALA A 115 -4.84 19.14 -22.42
CA ALA A 115 -5.73 18.29 -23.22
C ALA A 115 -6.66 17.40 -22.36
N GLY A 116 -6.75 17.63 -21.06
CA GLY A 116 -7.69 16.95 -20.15
C GLY A 116 -7.25 15.56 -19.69
N GLN A 117 -6.07 15.09 -20.07
CA GLN A 117 -5.48 13.84 -19.58
C GLN A 117 -4.99 13.99 -18.13
N VAL A 118 -5.12 12.94 -17.33
CA VAL A 118 -4.54 12.89 -15.98
C VAL A 118 -3.02 12.86 -16.09
N ARG A 119 -2.34 13.74 -15.37
CA ARG A 119 -0.86 13.87 -15.36
C ARG A 119 -0.23 13.46 -14.05
N GLY A 120 -0.96 13.59 -12.95
CA GLY A 120 -0.47 13.29 -11.62
C GLY A 120 -1.58 13.32 -10.60
N VAL A 121 -1.22 12.94 -9.37
CA VAL A 121 -2.09 13.04 -8.20
C VAL A 121 -1.31 13.67 -7.05
N ARG A 122 -2.02 14.40 -6.20
CA ARG A 122 -1.49 14.95 -4.97
C ARG A 122 -2.27 14.39 -3.79
N LEU A 123 -1.57 13.68 -2.92
CA LEU A 123 -2.10 13.11 -1.67
C LEU A 123 -1.67 13.99 -0.50
N VAL A 124 -2.57 14.33 0.42
CA VAL A 124 -2.31 15.20 1.58
C VAL A 124 -2.99 14.68 2.83
N ASN A 125 -2.36 14.72 4.01
CA ASN A 125 -2.96 14.29 5.29
C ASN A 125 -2.58 15.16 6.51
N ASN A 126 -2.41 16.47 6.30
CA ASN A 126 -1.83 17.49 7.21
C ASN A 126 -0.32 17.46 7.39
N HIS A 127 0.27 16.27 7.55
CA HIS A 127 1.71 16.15 7.79
C HIS A 127 2.47 15.89 6.49
N LEU A 128 2.00 14.92 5.70
CA LEU A 128 2.65 14.53 4.46
C LEU A 128 1.87 15.06 3.26
N ILE A 129 2.61 15.63 2.31
CA ILE A 129 2.12 16.01 0.97
C ILE A 129 2.98 15.25 -0.04
N VAL A 130 2.33 14.44 -0.87
CA VAL A 130 3.03 13.65 -1.89
C VAL A 130 2.48 14.00 -3.26
N TRP A 131 3.38 14.43 -4.14
CA TRP A 131 3.09 14.61 -5.56
C TRP A 131 3.58 13.40 -6.34
N PHE A 132 2.65 12.70 -7.00
CA PHE A 132 2.93 11.49 -7.76
C PHE A 132 2.65 11.73 -9.24
N ASN A 133 3.66 11.53 -10.08
CA ASN A 133 3.51 11.70 -11.54
C ASN A 133 3.03 10.41 -12.19
N LEU A 134 2.08 10.55 -13.11
CA LEU A 134 1.48 9.44 -13.86
C LEU A 134 1.88 9.42 -15.32
N ILE A 135 2.47 10.49 -15.84
CA ILE A 135 3.03 10.50 -17.19
C ILE A 135 4.50 10.86 -17.18
N PRO A 136 5.28 10.38 -18.16
CA PRO A 136 6.57 10.95 -18.47
C PRO A 136 6.43 12.42 -18.84
N ALA A 137 7.46 13.19 -18.50
CA ALA A 137 7.63 14.59 -18.78
C ALA A 137 6.35 15.40 -18.53
N PRO A 138 5.79 15.42 -17.30
CA PRO A 138 4.55 16.12 -17.05
C PRO A 138 4.65 17.55 -17.57
N GLU A 139 5.72 18.28 -17.30
CA GLU A 139 5.88 19.67 -17.74
C GLU A 139 6.25 19.87 -19.23
N ASP A 140 6.14 18.83 -20.08
CA ASP A 140 6.44 18.87 -21.52
C ASP A 140 7.86 19.39 -21.83
N ASN A 141 8.80 19.21 -20.90
CA ASN A 141 10.15 19.79 -20.96
C ASN A 141 11.24 18.78 -21.37
N GLU A 142 10.85 17.59 -21.85
CA GLU A 142 11.70 16.44 -22.25
C GLU A 142 12.67 15.90 -21.16
N ARG A 143 12.67 16.49 -19.95
CA ARG A 143 13.67 16.22 -18.89
C ARG A 143 13.18 15.33 -17.76
N ASN A 144 11.87 15.07 -17.65
CA ASN A 144 11.30 14.40 -16.47
C ASN A 144 10.81 12.97 -16.73
N TRP A 145 11.63 11.94 -16.55
CA TRP A 145 11.33 10.55 -16.94
C TRP A 145 10.87 9.72 -15.73
N PHE A 146 10.01 10.30 -14.89
CA PHE A 146 9.75 9.83 -13.51
C PHE A 146 8.29 9.40 -13.31
N SER A 147 7.66 8.91 -14.37
CA SER A 147 6.32 8.37 -14.30
C SER A 147 6.26 7.21 -13.30
N GLY A 148 5.16 7.10 -12.57
CA GLY A 148 5.01 6.12 -11.51
C GLY A 148 5.91 6.39 -10.32
N SER A 149 6.23 7.65 -10.01
CA SER A 149 7.05 7.96 -8.84
C SER A 149 6.56 9.21 -8.12
N ALA A 150 6.89 9.30 -6.84
CA ALA A 150 6.73 10.53 -6.08
C ALA A 150 7.90 11.46 -6.41
N SER A 151 7.63 12.59 -7.07
CA SER A 151 8.64 13.59 -7.45
C SER A 151 8.72 14.77 -6.49
N SER A 152 7.79 14.86 -5.54
CA SER A 152 7.91 15.73 -4.37
C SER A 152 7.25 15.02 -3.19
N VAL A 153 7.95 15.04 -2.07
CA VAL A 153 7.45 14.55 -0.79
C VAL A 153 7.77 15.63 0.23
N GLN A 154 6.73 16.23 0.80
CA GLN A 154 6.87 17.24 1.83
C GLN A 154 6.36 16.71 3.14
N LEU A 155 7.19 16.77 4.18
CA LEU A 155 6.82 16.52 5.56
C LEU A 155 6.73 17.88 6.27
N ASP A 156 5.58 18.19 6.85
CA ASP A 156 5.27 19.48 7.48
C ASP A 156 5.61 20.67 6.57
N HIS A 157 5.23 20.55 5.29
CA HIS A 157 5.48 21.53 4.22
C HIS A 157 6.96 21.75 3.86
N GLN A 158 7.87 20.86 4.28
CA GLN A 158 9.28 20.88 3.92
C GLN A 158 9.62 19.70 3.01
N GLU A 159 10.23 19.96 1.85
CA GLU A 159 10.63 18.92 0.91
C GLU A 159 11.69 17.97 1.50
N ILE A 160 11.55 16.67 1.23
CA ILE A 160 12.38 15.58 1.75
C ILE A 160 13.26 14.97 0.67
N LEU A 161 12.85 15.01 -0.61
CA LEU A 161 13.66 14.43 -1.69
C LEU A 161 14.87 15.33 -2.03
N ASP A 162 14.78 16.63 -1.76
CA ASP A 162 15.89 17.57 -1.82
C ASP A 162 15.90 18.53 -0.60
N PRO A 163 16.25 17.98 0.58
CA PRO A 163 15.93 18.59 1.86
C PRO A 163 16.88 19.72 2.26
N PHE A 164 18.10 19.76 1.72
CA PHE A 164 19.11 20.78 2.05
C PHE A 164 18.80 22.12 1.39
N LEU A 165 18.37 22.12 0.13
CA LEU A 165 17.88 23.33 -0.54
C LEU A 165 16.57 23.80 0.10
N ALA A 166 15.65 22.85 0.37
CA ALA A 166 14.41 23.14 1.06
C ALA A 166 14.61 23.79 2.44
N ALA A 167 15.59 23.31 3.21
CA ALA A 167 15.95 23.89 4.51
C ALA A 167 16.38 25.38 4.42
N ARG A 168 16.87 25.83 3.26
CA ARG A 168 17.22 27.23 3.00
C ARG A 168 16.04 28.04 2.45
N GLY A 169 14.86 27.44 2.30
CA GLY A 169 13.70 28.03 1.63
C GLY A 169 13.83 28.08 0.11
N GLU A 170 14.78 27.35 -0.46
CA GLU A 170 15.08 27.36 -1.89
C GLU A 170 14.28 26.26 -2.61
N TRP A 171 13.18 26.67 -3.26
CA TRP A 171 12.39 25.79 -4.12
C TRP A 171 12.90 25.75 -5.57
N LEU A 172 13.60 26.80 -6.00
CA LEU A 172 14.26 26.87 -7.29
C LEU A 172 15.65 26.23 -7.21
N GLY A 173 16.00 25.39 -8.18
CA GLY A 173 17.31 24.73 -8.26
C GLY A 173 17.39 23.37 -7.56
N GLN A 174 16.26 22.84 -7.07
CA GLN A 174 16.17 21.46 -6.60
C GLN A 174 16.53 20.48 -7.73
N ASP A 175 17.10 19.33 -7.36
CA ASP A 175 17.55 18.33 -8.33
C ASP A 175 16.38 17.89 -9.22
N PRO A 176 16.46 18.09 -10.55
CA PRO A 176 15.39 17.73 -11.46
C PRO A 176 15.15 16.23 -11.52
N GLU A 177 16.11 15.39 -11.12
CA GLU A 177 15.98 13.94 -11.11
C GLU A 177 15.38 13.38 -9.81
N LYS A 178 15.09 14.23 -8.80
CA LYS A 178 14.59 13.76 -7.50
C LYS A 178 13.30 12.96 -7.65
N ARG A 179 13.28 11.76 -7.06
CA ARG A 179 12.12 10.85 -7.08
C ARG A 179 12.26 9.76 -6.04
N CYS A 180 11.15 9.23 -5.57
CA CYS A 180 11.14 7.99 -4.78
C CYS A 180 9.94 7.12 -5.17
N MET A 181 9.90 5.90 -4.61
CA MET A 181 8.82 4.93 -4.88
C MET A 181 8.69 4.56 -6.37
N GLN A 182 9.72 4.74 -7.19
CA GLN A 182 9.64 4.33 -8.59
C GLN A 182 9.83 2.83 -8.69
N VAL A 183 8.84 2.09 -9.20
CA VAL A 183 9.05 0.70 -9.66
C VAL A 183 9.68 0.79 -11.04
N ALA A 184 11.00 0.64 -11.10
CA ALA A 184 11.78 0.84 -12.32
C ALA A 184 11.75 -0.39 -13.23
N GLU A 185 11.68 -1.59 -12.66
CA GLU A 185 11.68 -2.86 -13.39
C GLU A 185 10.81 -3.91 -12.70
N LEU A 186 10.25 -4.82 -13.49
CA LEU A 186 9.70 -6.09 -13.02
C LEU A 186 10.52 -7.25 -13.57
N LEU A 187 10.75 -8.25 -12.73
CA LEU A 187 11.34 -9.52 -13.11
C LEU A 187 10.24 -10.59 -13.03
N LEU A 188 9.81 -11.08 -14.18
CA LEU A 188 8.86 -12.18 -14.31
C LEU A 188 9.62 -13.51 -14.50
N PRO A 189 9.01 -14.67 -14.18
CA PRO A 189 9.61 -15.97 -14.46
C PRO A 189 10.04 -16.09 -15.94
N GLY A 190 11.31 -16.41 -16.17
CA GLY A 190 11.82 -16.61 -17.53
C GLY A 190 11.53 -18.03 -18.07
N PRO A 191 11.68 -18.25 -19.38
CA PRO A 191 11.64 -19.59 -19.94
C PRO A 191 12.79 -20.44 -19.37
N PRO A 192 12.60 -21.76 -19.20
CA PRO A 192 13.57 -22.61 -18.51
C PRO A 192 14.99 -22.53 -19.07
N HIS A 193 15.22 -22.44 -20.38
CA HIS A 193 16.54 -22.36 -21.04
C HIS A 193 16.50 -21.57 -22.38
N PRO A 194 17.56 -20.84 -22.81
CA PRO A 194 18.58 -20.13 -22.04
C PRO A 194 18.77 -18.64 -22.46
N LYS A 195 19.00 -17.76 -21.46
CA LYS A 195 19.96 -16.61 -21.43
C LYS A 195 19.66 -15.63 -20.29
N SER A 196 18.44 -15.61 -19.77
CA SER A 196 18.08 -14.87 -18.56
C SER A 196 17.09 -15.73 -17.76
N PRO A 197 17.31 -15.97 -16.45
CA PRO A 197 16.35 -16.68 -15.60
C PRO A 197 15.04 -15.89 -15.44
N HIS A 198 15.01 -14.62 -15.87
CA HIS A 198 13.88 -13.72 -15.73
C HIS A 198 13.57 -13.00 -17.04
N TYR A 199 12.29 -12.82 -17.31
CA TYR A 199 11.80 -11.87 -18.30
C TYR A 199 11.74 -10.49 -17.64
N GLN A 200 12.58 -9.55 -18.10
CA GLN A 200 12.68 -8.22 -17.51
C GLN A 200 11.77 -7.24 -18.26
N VAL A 201 10.90 -6.57 -17.51
CA VAL A 201 10.06 -5.48 -17.99
C VAL A 201 10.61 -4.19 -17.43
N SER A 202 11.04 -3.29 -18.31
CA SER A 202 11.45 -1.95 -17.93
C SER A 202 10.21 -1.07 -17.78
N LEU A 203 10.05 -0.40 -16.65
CA LEU A 203 8.92 0.50 -16.35
C LEU A 203 9.34 1.96 -16.11
N PHE A 204 10.64 2.26 -16.05
CA PHE A 204 11.15 3.56 -15.60
C PHE A 204 10.62 4.78 -16.36
N ASN A 205 10.20 4.63 -17.63
CA ASN A 205 9.67 5.72 -18.46
C ASN A 205 8.27 5.43 -19.02
N HIS A 206 7.53 4.50 -18.40
CA HIS A 206 6.19 4.14 -18.86
C HIS A 206 5.13 4.97 -18.17
N SER A 207 4.07 5.34 -18.89
CA SER A 207 2.93 6.04 -18.30
C SER A 207 2.15 5.11 -17.38
N TYR A 208 1.45 5.72 -16.42
CA TYR A 208 0.45 5.10 -15.59
C TYR A 208 -0.90 5.76 -15.82
N ARG A 209 -1.97 4.97 -15.86
CA ARG A 209 -3.34 5.49 -15.85
C ARG A 209 -3.90 5.44 -14.44
N LEU A 210 -4.68 6.44 -14.06
CA LEU A 210 -5.49 6.39 -12.86
C LEU A 210 -6.64 5.40 -13.06
N VAL A 211 -6.70 4.35 -12.25
CA VAL A 211 -7.72 3.29 -12.30
C VAL A 211 -8.89 3.67 -11.41
N SER A 212 -8.60 4.06 -10.17
CA SER A 212 -9.58 4.42 -9.16
C SER A 212 -8.98 5.37 -8.15
N GLN A 213 -9.84 6.03 -7.41
CA GLN A 213 -9.48 6.88 -6.29
C GLN A 213 -10.52 6.72 -5.17
N SER A 214 -10.06 6.83 -3.94
CA SER A 214 -10.90 6.86 -2.75
C SER A 214 -10.39 7.95 -1.82
N CYS A 215 -11.30 8.70 -1.21
CA CYS A 215 -10.96 9.76 -0.28
C CYS A 215 -12.02 9.80 0.83
N GLY A 216 -11.56 9.71 2.07
CA GLY A 216 -12.45 9.74 3.23
C GLY A 216 -11.69 10.05 4.52
N LEU A 217 -12.38 9.87 5.65
CA LEU A 217 -11.91 10.27 6.98
C LEU A 217 -10.63 9.55 7.42
N VAL A 218 -10.40 8.33 6.91
CA VAL A 218 -9.33 7.44 7.37
C VAL A 218 -8.10 7.59 6.49
N ARG A 219 -8.29 7.68 5.17
CA ARG A 219 -7.19 7.80 4.21
C ARG A 219 -7.64 8.32 2.85
N ALA A 220 -6.67 8.86 2.11
CA ALA A 220 -6.76 9.06 0.67
C ALA A 220 -6.02 7.90 -0.02
N SER A 221 -6.56 7.37 -1.10
CA SER A 221 -5.96 6.26 -1.84
C SER A 221 -6.18 6.40 -3.34
N ILE A 222 -5.18 5.99 -4.13
CA ILE A 222 -5.30 5.82 -5.57
C ILE A 222 -4.98 4.38 -5.95
N THR A 223 -5.56 3.92 -7.04
CA THR A 223 -5.05 2.77 -7.78
C THR A 223 -4.61 3.23 -9.15
N VAL A 224 -3.39 2.88 -9.54
CA VAL A 224 -2.83 3.20 -10.85
C VAL A 224 -2.36 1.93 -11.53
N ALA A 225 -2.41 1.92 -12.86
CA ALA A 225 -1.93 0.79 -13.66
C ALA A 225 -0.89 1.28 -14.67
N SER A 226 0.19 0.51 -14.85
CA SER A 226 1.18 0.78 -15.89
C SER A 226 0.56 0.66 -17.28
N GLU A 227 1.25 1.17 -18.29
CA GLU A 227 1.02 0.74 -19.67
C GLU A 227 1.07 -0.80 -19.78
N PRO A 228 0.24 -1.41 -20.65
CA PRO A 228 0.27 -2.85 -20.88
C PRO A 228 1.61 -3.30 -21.48
N PHE A 229 2.08 -4.48 -21.07
CA PHE A 229 3.26 -5.13 -21.62
C PHE A 229 2.98 -6.61 -21.94
N ASP A 230 3.62 -7.12 -22.97
CA ASP A 230 3.52 -8.53 -23.34
C ASP A 230 4.39 -9.39 -22.42
N TYR A 231 3.89 -10.57 -22.05
CA TYR A 231 4.63 -11.61 -21.37
C TYR A 231 4.35 -12.95 -22.05
N ILE A 232 5.42 -13.69 -22.34
CA ILE A 232 5.35 -15.04 -22.92
C ILE A 232 5.96 -15.97 -21.89
N GLY A 233 5.08 -16.67 -21.17
CA GLY A 233 5.45 -17.65 -20.16
C GLY A 233 5.03 -19.05 -20.56
N VAL A 234 5.52 -20.05 -19.83
CA VAL A 234 5.00 -21.42 -19.93
C VAL A 234 3.91 -21.57 -18.87
N ASP A 235 2.73 -22.01 -19.29
CA ASP A 235 1.66 -22.42 -18.39
C ASP A 235 2.15 -23.61 -17.53
N PRO A 236 2.17 -23.51 -16.20
CA PRO A 236 2.70 -24.56 -15.33
C PRO A 236 1.86 -25.86 -15.39
N ASP A 237 0.57 -25.78 -15.71
CA ASP A 237 -0.33 -26.92 -15.73
C ASP A 237 -0.31 -27.63 -17.10
N THR A 238 -0.25 -26.85 -18.19
CA THR A 238 -0.33 -27.40 -19.55
C THR A 238 1.02 -27.51 -20.26
N GLY A 239 2.06 -26.84 -19.76
CA GLY A 239 3.37 -26.76 -20.41
C GLY A 239 3.39 -25.98 -21.72
N ASN A 240 2.28 -25.36 -22.11
CA ASN A 240 2.16 -24.59 -23.34
C ASN A 240 2.62 -23.15 -23.14
N ASN A 241 3.10 -22.53 -24.22
CA ASN A 241 3.36 -21.09 -24.20
C ASN A 241 2.05 -20.32 -24.08
N LEU A 242 1.94 -19.51 -23.05
CA LEU A 242 0.83 -18.60 -22.81
C LEU A 242 1.31 -17.18 -23.10
N HIS A 243 0.69 -16.54 -24.08
CA HIS A 243 0.89 -15.12 -24.35
C HIS A 243 -0.12 -14.31 -23.56
N LEU A 244 0.40 -13.50 -22.64
CA LEU A 244 -0.36 -12.65 -21.74
C LEU A 244 -0.09 -11.18 -22.03
N VAL A 245 -1.14 -10.36 -21.99
CA VAL A 245 -1.02 -8.91 -21.88
C VAL A 245 -1.19 -8.56 -20.41
N CYS A 246 -0.16 -7.94 -19.84
CA CYS A 246 -0.03 -7.71 -18.41
C CYS A 246 0.01 -6.21 -18.09
N GLU A 247 -0.47 -5.85 -16.91
CA GLU A 247 -0.35 -4.50 -16.36
C GLU A 247 0.06 -4.61 -14.89
N LEU A 248 0.99 -3.75 -14.45
CA LEU A 248 1.30 -3.58 -13.03
C LEU A 248 0.28 -2.64 -12.40
N TYR A 249 -0.41 -3.10 -11.36
CA TYR A 249 -1.28 -2.27 -10.55
C TYR A 249 -0.59 -1.90 -9.25
N ARG A 250 -0.83 -0.66 -8.81
CA ARG A 250 -0.29 -0.10 -7.58
C ARG A 250 -1.41 0.61 -6.84
N VAL A 251 -1.69 0.20 -5.61
CA VAL A 251 -2.61 0.90 -4.70
C VAL A 251 -1.77 1.71 -3.73
N ILE A 252 -1.86 3.03 -3.77
CA ILE A 252 -1.05 3.92 -2.92
C ILE A 252 -2.00 4.65 -1.97
N SER A 253 -1.80 4.46 -0.67
CA SER A 253 -2.68 4.99 0.37
C SER A 253 -1.93 5.86 1.37
N LEU A 254 -2.50 7.03 1.68
CA LEU A 254 -2.03 7.98 2.67
C LEU A 254 -3.07 8.09 3.82
N TYR A 255 -2.72 7.57 4.98
CA TYR A 255 -3.58 7.57 6.17
C TYR A 255 -3.61 8.92 6.86
N ALA A 256 -4.71 9.27 7.54
CA ALA A 256 -4.82 10.52 8.30
C ALA A 256 -3.68 10.69 9.31
N GLY A 257 -2.92 11.78 9.19
CA GLY A 257 -1.84 12.12 10.12
C GLY A 257 -0.55 11.28 10.01
N ALA A 258 -0.45 10.39 9.03
CA ALA A 258 0.74 9.56 8.82
C ALA A 258 1.89 10.34 8.14
N ASP A 259 3.13 9.96 8.40
CA ASP A 259 4.32 10.37 7.66
C ASP A 259 4.88 9.23 6.78
N TYR A 260 4.01 8.28 6.47
CA TYR A 260 4.29 7.15 5.60
C TYR A 260 3.17 6.94 4.59
N LEU A 261 3.51 6.25 3.50
CA LEU A 261 2.58 5.68 2.53
C LEU A 261 2.55 4.16 2.65
N ILE A 262 1.38 3.56 2.44
CA ILE A 262 1.25 2.13 2.15
C ILE A 262 1.07 1.97 0.65
N GLU A 263 1.83 1.04 0.06
CA GLU A 263 1.71 0.66 -1.33
C GLU A 263 1.41 -0.83 -1.45
N GLU A 264 0.44 -1.22 -2.25
CA GLU A 264 0.20 -2.63 -2.63
C GLU A 264 0.41 -2.81 -4.13
N LEU A 265 1.27 -3.76 -4.49
CA LEU A 265 1.61 -4.12 -5.87
C LEU A 265 0.98 -5.45 -6.26
N PHE A 266 0.45 -5.54 -7.48
CA PHE A 266 0.08 -6.83 -8.10
C PHE A 266 0.06 -6.72 -9.62
N VAL A 267 0.28 -7.83 -10.32
CA VAL A 267 0.24 -7.89 -11.80
C VAL A 267 -1.02 -8.61 -12.23
N LYS A 268 -1.84 -7.94 -13.06
CA LYS A 268 -2.99 -8.57 -13.72
C LYS A 268 -2.60 -8.93 -15.15
N ALA A 269 -2.90 -10.17 -15.53
CA ALA A 269 -2.66 -10.65 -16.87
C ALA A 269 -3.95 -11.15 -17.53
N LYS A 270 -4.09 -10.87 -18.83
CA LYS A 270 -5.18 -11.39 -19.68
C LYS A 270 -4.61 -12.15 -20.86
N PRO A 271 -5.17 -13.32 -21.23
CA PRO A 271 -4.74 -14.05 -22.42
C PRO A 271 -4.91 -13.24 -23.70
N LYS A 272 -3.86 -13.22 -24.52
CA LYS A 272 -3.89 -12.66 -25.88
C LYS A 272 -4.43 -13.72 -26.84
N GLY A 273 -5.42 -13.37 -27.67
CA GLY A 273 -5.93 -14.24 -28.72
C GLY A 273 -5.07 -14.21 -29.99
N GLU A 274 -5.35 -15.13 -30.92
CA GLU A 274 -4.59 -15.31 -32.18
C GLU A 274 -4.57 -14.08 -33.11
N GLU A 275 -5.52 -13.14 -32.97
CA GLU A 275 -5.61 -11.91 -33.77
C GLU A 275 -5.13 -10.65 -33.01
N ASP A 276 -4.22 -10.79 -32.03
CA ASP A 276 -3.81 -9.71 -31.10
C ASP A 276 -4.96 -9.07 -30.28
N ARG A 277 -6.16 -9.65 -30.35
CA ARG A 277 -7.33 -9.20 -29.58
C ARG A 277 -7.28 -9.79 -28.18
N ILE A 278 -7.45 -8.94 -27.17
CA ILE A 278 -7.70 -9.40 -25.80
C ILE A 278 -9.02 -10.18 -25.81
N ILE A 279 -8.98 -11.46 -25.43
CA ILE A 279 -10.19 -12.28 -25.40
C ILE A 279 -11.03 -11.82 -24.21
N ALA A 280 -12.08 -11.03 -24.48
CA ALA A 280 -13.01 -10.56 -23.47
C ALA A 280 -13.68 -11.74 -22.73
N GLY A 281 -13.69 -11.70 -21.39
CA GLY A 281 -14.35 -12.71 -20.55
C GLY A 281 -13.47 -13.88 -20.08
N LYS A 282 -12.16 -13.89 -20.35
CA LYS A 282 -11.22 -14.87 -19.74
C LYS A 282 -10.72 -14.43 -18.36
N GLU A 283 -10.42 -15.42 -17.52
CA GLU A 283 -9.93 -15.30 -16.14
C GLU A 283 -8.68 -14.40 -16.04
N ILE A 284 -8.66 -13.54 -15.01
CA ILE A 284 -7.50 -12.72 -14.68
C ILE A 284 -6.46 -13.64 -14.02
N VAL A 285 -5.29 -13.75 -14.62
CA VAL A 285 -4.17 -14.51 -14.05
C VAL A 285 -3.32 -13.57 -13.20
N ASN A 286 -3.09 -13.94 -11.93
CA ASN A 286 -2.14 -13.24 -11.06
C ASN A 286 -0.76 -13.86 -11.24
N LEU A 287 0.21 -13.07 -11.71
CA LEU A 287 1.57 -13.54 -11.95
C LEU A 287 2.46 -13.33 -10.73
N TYR A 288 3.41 -14.24 -10.53
CA TYR A 288 4.56 -13.97 -9.66
C TYR A 288 5.48 -12.97 -10.34
N PHE A 289 5.96 -11.98 -9.59
CA PHE A 289 6.91 -10.97 -10.06
C PHE A 289 7.84 -10.54 -8.93
N ALA A 290 9.04 -10.13 -9.29
CA ALA A 290 9.95 -9.39 -8.41
C ALA A 290 9.98 -7.92 -8.86
N ALA A 291 9.81 -6.98 -7.93
CA ALA A 291 9.82 -5.56 -8.22
C ALA A 291 11.17 -4.94 -7.86
N ARG A 292 11.79 -4.22 -8.81
CA ARG A 292 12.97 -3.38 -8.55
C ARG A 292 12.52 -1.95 -8.37
N TYR A 293 12.78 -1.41 -7.20
CA TYR A 293 12.57 -0.01 -6.89
C TYR A 293 13.82 0.83 -7.16
N PHE A 294 13.60 2.10 -7.46
CA PHE A 294 14.62 3.12 -7.57
C PHE A 294 14.20 4.40 -6.85
N ALA A 295 15.17 5.07 -6.23
CA ALA A 295 15.02 6.40 -5.67
C ALA A 295 16.25 7.26 -5.97
N HIS A 296 15.99 8.55 -6.19
CA HIS A 296 16.97 9.62 -6.20
C HIS A 296 16.54 10.66 -5.15
N MET A 297 17.22 10.67 -4.01
CA MET A 297 16.95 11.56 -2.88
C MET A 297 18.28 12.15 -2.41
N ASN A 298 18.38 13.47 -2.33
CA ASN A 298 19.58 14.13 -1.81
C ASN A 298 19.65 13.93 -0.29
N MET A 299 20.36 12.90 0.14
CA MET A 299 20.51 12.55 1.55
C MET A 299 21.81 13.14 2.15
N GLY A 300 22.57 13.94 1.39
CA GLY A 300 23.81 14.57 1.85
C GLY A 300 24.84 13.54 2.33
N HIS A 301 25.26 13.64 3.59
CA HIS A 301 26.12 12.64 4.23
C HIS A 301 25.29 11.54 4.87
N THR A 302 25.17 10.41 4.19
CA THR A 302 24.41 9.24 4.64
C THR A 302 25.23 8.30 5.50
N GLU A 303 24.60 7.67 6.48
CA GLU A 303 25.14 6.42 7.05
C GLU A 303 24.90 5.24 6.11
N ASP A 304 25.61 4.14 6.35
CA ASP A 304 25.36 2.88 5.66
C ASP A 304 23.90 2.43 5.84
N ILE A 305 23.36 1.72 4.84
CA ILE A 305 22.02 1.14 4.94
C ILE A 305 21.97 0.20 6.13
N GLN A 306 21.04 0.46 7.04
CA GLN A 306 20.80 -0.40 8.18
C GLN A 306 19.74 -1.44 7.80
N GLN A 307 20.15 -2.71 7.78
CA GLN A 307 19.27 -3.88 7.70
C GLN A 307 19.44 -4.71 8.96
N VAL A 308 18.34 -5.18 9.54
CA VAL A 308 18.39 -6.10 10.69
C VAL A 308 18.36 -7.54 10.19
N PHE A 309 19.51 -8.20 10.26
CA PHE A 309 19.59 -9.66 10.19
C PHE A 309 19.05 -10.24 11.52
N PRO A 310 17.99 -11.08 11.53
CA PRO A 310 17.63 -12.06 10.51
C PRO A 310 16.32 -11.79 9.72
N VAL A 311 15.74 -10.58 9.76
CA VAL A 311 14.43 -10.29 9.15
C VAL A 311 14.62 -9.34 7.95
N PRO A 312 14.88 -9.87 6.73
CA PRO A 312 15.21 -9.05 5.55
C PRO A 312 13.96 -8.44 4.90
N ASN A 313 13.10 -7.81 5.70
CA ASN A 313 11.81 -7.26 5.24
C ASN A 313 11.75 -5.74 5.30
N TRP A 314 12.75 -5.09 5.88
CA TRP A 314 12.81 -3.65 5.96
C TRP A 314 14.25 -3.15 5.98
N PHE A 315 14.43 -1.89 5.61
CA PHE A 315 15.69 -1.17 5.73
C PHE A 315 15.43 0.31 6.01
N ALA A 316 16.45 0.98 6.53
CA ALA A 316 16.45 2.43 6.71
C ALA A 316 17.73 3.05 6.13
N VAL A 317 17.59 4.24 5.56
CA VAL A 317 18.70 5.11 5.17
C VAL A 317 18.45 6.50 5.72
N GLY A 318 19.46 7.09 6.35
CA GLY A 318 19.36 8.39 7.02
C GLY A 318 20.61 9.23 6.81
N SER A 319 20.42 10.55 6.80
CA SER A 319 21.52 11.51 6.82
C SER A 319 21.99 11.77 8.24
N THR A 320 23.31 11.86 8.40
CA THR A 320 23.96 12.39 9.62
C THR A 320 24.05 13.90 9.63
N ALA A 321 23.69 14.57 8.52
CA ALA A 321 23.75 16.02 8.39
C ALA A 321 22.34 16.63 8.52
N PRO A 322 22.20 17.78 9.20
CA PRO A 322 20.93 18.51 9.23
C PRO A 322 20.51 18.89 7.80
N PRO A 323 19.23 18.71 7.43
CA PRO A 323 18.06 18.54 8.29
C PRO A 323 17.70 17.07 8.60
N TYR A 324 18.67 16.17 8.64
CA TYR A 324 18.52 14.75 8.97
C TYR A 324 17.41 14.04 8.20
N PRO A 325 17.34 14.18 6.86
CA PRO A 325 16.36 13.44 6.07
C PRO A 325 16.59 11.94 6.22
N ALA A 326 15.52 11.17 6.33
CA ALA A 326 15.57 9.72 6.36
C ALA A 326 14.44 9.10 5.53
N TYR A 327 14.75 7.95 4.92
CA TYR A 327 13.81 7.14 4.14
C TYR A 327 13.85 5.69 4.60
N GLY A 328 12.66 5.19 4.94
CA GLY A 328 12.46 3.84 5.45
C GLY A 328 11.59 3.05 4.50
N PHE A 329 11.93 1.78 4.29
CA PHE A 329 11.13 0.89 3.48
C PHE A 329 10.89 -0.41 4.24
N ALA A 330 9.66 -0.90 4.21
CA ALA A 330 9.28 -2.18 4.80
C ALA A 330 8.28 -2.91 3.93
N THR A 331 8.26 -4.25 3.96
CA THR A 331 7.42 -5.06 3.07
C THR A 331 7.12 -6.46 3.63
N ASP A 332 6.04 -7.08 3.16
CA ASP A 332 5.72 -8.49 3.43
C ASP A 332 6.55 -9.48 2.62
N VAL A 333 7.17 -9.03 1.52
CA VAL A 333 8.07 -9.83 0.68
C VAL A 333 9.53 -9.53 1.04
N HIS A 334 10.38 -10.54 1.17
CA HIS A 334 11.79 -10.28 1.51
C HIS A 334 12.48 -9.41 0.46
N ILE A 335 13.34 -8.53 0.95
CA ILE A 335 14.25 -7.71 0.14
C ILE A 335 15.46 -8.58 -0.18
N ASP A 336 15.67 -8.85 -1.45
CA ASP A 336 16.79 -9.64 -1.95
C ASP A 336 18.10 -8.85 -1.87
N THR A 337 18.08 -7.65 -2.44
CA THR A 337 19.26 -6.79 -2.51
C THR A 337 18.88 -5.34 -2.28
N VAL A 338 19.78 -4.60 -1.63
CA VAL A 338 19.76 -3.13 -1.57
C VAL A 338 21.10 -2.63 -2.07
N THR A 339 21.08 -1.62 -2.93
CA THR A 339 22.27 -1.02 -3.53
C THR A 339 22.29 0.46 -3.21
N HIS A 340 23.27 0.89 -2.43
CA HIS A 340 23.62 2.27 -2.17
C HIS A 340 25.13 2.36 -1.88
N PRO A 341 25.84 3.35 -2.43
CA PRO A 341 25.40 4.23 -3.50
C PRO A 341 25.22 3.47 -4.82
N ARG A 342 24.14 3.72 -5.56
CA ARG A 342 23.99 3.16 -6.91
C ARG A 342 24.84 3.97 -7.89
N GLU A 343 25.68 3.27 -8.66
CA GLU A 343 26.59 3.88 -9.66
C GLU A 343 27.52 4.95 -9.05
N GLY A 344 27.85 4.83 -7.77
CA GLY A 344 28.72 5.77 -7.06
C GLY A 344 28.04 7.10 -6.66
N ASN A 345 26.73 7.26 -6.87
CA ASN A 345 25.99 8.43 -6.44
C ASN A 345 25.26 8.18 -5.10
N ASN A 346 25.65 8.90 -4.05
CA ASN A 346 25.08 8.79 -2.70
C ASN A 346 23.61 9.19 -2.61
N SER A 347 23.10 9.93 -3.59
CA SER A 347 21.69 10.28 -3.67
C SER A 347 20.85 9.19 -4.34
N ARG A 348 21.47 8.18 -4.95
CA ARG A 348 20.77 7.11 -5.67
C ARG A 348 20.84 5.79 -4.91
N PHE A 349 19.70 5.16 -4.75
CA PHE A 349 19.62 3.81 -4.23
C PHE A 349 18.51 3.02 -4.90
N SER A 350 18.66 1.70 -4.90
CA SER A 350 17.69 0.77 -5.46
C SER A 350 17.63 -0.49 -4.63
N TRP A 351 16.48 -1.14 -4.61
CA TRP A 351 16.31 -2.42 -3.96
C TRP A 351 15.45 -3.34 -4.82
N LEU A 352 15.67 -4.64 -4.67
CA LEU A 352 14.94 -5.69 -5.36
C LEU A 352 14.20 -6.53 -4.32
N LEU A 353 12.91 -6.74 -4.56
CA LEU A 353 12.12 -7.71 -3.80
C LEU A 353 12.30 -9.10 -4.39
N LEU A 354 12.22 -10.14 -3.55
CA LEU A 354 12.04 -11.50 -4.04
C LEU A 354 10.70 -11.65 -4.79
N PRO A 355 10.55 -12.69 -5.63
CA PRO A 355 9.29 -12.91 -6.34
C PRO A 355 8.10 -13.18 -5.40
N GLY A 356 6.98 -12.51 -5.65
CA GLY A 356 5.69 -12.73 -4.97
C GLY A 356 4.51 -12.49 -5.92
N GLN A 357 3.30 -12.92 -5.56
CA GLN A 357 2.08 -12.63 -6.34
C GLN A 357 1.54 -11.22 -6.09
N SER A 358 1.90 -10.67 -4.93
CA SER A 358 1.65 -9.30 -4.52
C SER A 358 2.73 -8.87 -3.55
N ALA A 359 2.89 -7.57 -3.35
CA ALA A 359 3.74 -7.04 -2.28
C ALA A 359 3.03 -5.87 -1.61
N LYS A 360 2.89 -5.91 -0.29
CA LYS A 360 2.51 -4.77 0.54
C LYS A 360 3.79 -4.11 1.04
N CYS A 361 3.92 -2.83 0.78
CA CYS A 361 5.08 -2.02 1.09
C CYS A 361 4.68 -0.81 1.94
N LEU A 362 5.60 -0.36 2.78
CA LEU A 362 5.52 0.87 3.55
C LEU A 362 6.71 1.74 3.20
N HIS A 363 6.44 3.02 2.95
CA HIS A 363 7.43 4.05 2.64
C HIS A 363 7.35 5.13 3.71
N LEU A 364 8.32 5.15 4.63
CA LEU A 364 8.38 6.07 5.76
C LEU A 364 9.33 7.22 5.46
N PHE A 365 8.93 8.44 5.83
CA PHE A 365 9.75 9.63 5.71
C PHE A 365 9.99 10.25 7.09
N MET A 366 11.18 10.79 7.31
CA MET A 366 11.51 11.54 8.53
C MET A 366 12.44 12.70 8.19
N ARG A 367 12.37 13.73 9.03
CA ARG A 367 13.20 14.93 9.00
C ARG A 367 13.46 15.40 10.42
N ASP A 368 14.50 16.19 10.61
CA ASP A 368 14.79 16.97 11.82
C ASP A 368 15.01 16.13 13.09
N GLN A 369 15.20 14.82 12.95
CA GLN A 369 15.50 13.89 14.03
C GLN A 369 16.71 13.02 13.66
N LEU A 370 17.67 12.94 14.58
CA LEU A 370 18.85 12.08 14.45
C LEU A 370 18.63 10.79 15.25
N GLY A 371 18.90 9.63 14.62
CA GLY A 371 18.84 8.32 15.26
C GLY A 371 17.43 7.72 15.39
N GLU A 372 17.37 6.45 15.78
CA GLU A 372 16.16 5.63 16.06
C GLU A 372 15.18 5.41 14.90
N PHE A 373 15.50 5.92 13.72
CA PHE A 373 14.63 5.81 12.55
C PHE A 373 14.46 4.36 12.07
N ASP A 374 15.53 3.57 12.13
CA ASP A 374 15.53 2.14 11.80
C ASP A 374 14.56 1.36 12.71
N ALA A 375 14.61 1.59 14.02
CA ALA A 375 13.72 0.97 15.00
C ALA A 375 12.25 1.34 14.72
N ARG A 376 12.00 2.58 14.28
CA ARG A 376 10.68 3.05 13.88
C ARG A 376 10.15 2.35 12.63
N VAL A 377 11.00 2.15 11.61
CA VAL A 377 10.64 1.37 10.42
C VAL A 377 10.31 -0.07 10.81
N GLY A 378 11.14 -0.71 11.62
CA GLY A 378 10.91 -2.07 12.11
C GLY A 378 9.63 -2.19 12.95
N HIS A 379 9.32 -1.19 13.78
CA HIS A 379 8.08 -1.13 14.54
C HIS A 379 6.86 -1.06 13.60
N LEU A 380 6.84 -0.12 12.66
CA LEU A 380 5.73 0.01 11.69
C LEU A 380 5.59 -1.22 10.79
N TRP A 381 6.69 -1.86 10.39
CA TRP A 381 6.65 -3.14 9.69
C TRP A 381 5.90 -4.20 10.52
N CYS A 382 6.26 -4.31 11.81
CA CYS A 382 5.59 -5.23 12.72
C CYS A 382 4.09 -4.92 12.83
N GLU A 383 3.74 -3.64 13.02
CA GLU A 383 2.36 -3.23 13.31
C GLU A 383 1.42 -3.20 12.10
N LEU A 384 1.93 -2.91 10.90
CA LEU A 384 1.10 -2.64 9.72
C LEU A 384 1.19 -3.73 8.64
N ILE A 385 2.22 -4.57 8.69
CA ILE A 385 2.52 -5.58 7.67
C ILE A 385 2.57 -6.98 8.29
N TYR A 386 3.42 -7.22 9.29
CA TYR A 386 3.64 -8.57 9.83
C TYR A 386 2.52 -9.05 10.76
N GLN A 387 2.13 -8.20 11.72
CA GLN A 387 1.08 -8.47 12.70
C GLN A 387 0.05 -7.32 12.74
N PRO A 388 -0.65 -7.03 11.63
CA PRO A 388 -1.66 -5.99 11.60
C PRO A 388 -2.83 -6.31 12.54
N LEU A 389 -3.48 -5.26 13.04
CA LEU A 389 -4.79 -5.39 13.67
C LEU A 389 -5.77 -6.02 12.67
N LYS A 390 -6.60 -6.97 13.12
CA LYS A 390 -7.52 -7.72 12.26
C LYS A 390 -8.95 -7.52 12.69
N ALA A 391 -9.87 -7.70 11.75
CA ALA A 391 -11.28 -7.83 12.05
C ALA A 391 -11.94 -8.88 11.16
N GLU A 392 -12.91 -9.59 11.73
CA GLU A 392 -13.63 -10.68 11.07
C GLU A 392 -15.12 -10.60 11.38
N ILE A 393 -15.97 -11.10 10.49
CA ILE A 393 -17.41 -11.20 10.74
C ILE A 393 -17.63 -12.16 11.90
N TYR A 394 -18.26 -11.67 12.97
CA TYR A 394 -18.61 -12.51 14.10
C TYR A 394 -19.86 -13.35 13.78
N GLN A 395 -19.76 -14.66 14.00
CA GLN A 395 -20.87 -15.60 13.91
C GLN A 395 -21.01 -16.31 15.26
N GLU A 396 -22.21 -16.27 15.85
CA GLU A 396 -22.50 -17.11 17.02
C GLU A 396 -22.45 -18.57 16.59
N VAL A 397 -21.47 -19.32 17.10
CA VAL A 397 -21.45 -20.78 16.94
C VAL A 397 -22.60 -21.32 17.78
N ALA A 398 -23.66 -21.81 17.12
CA ALA A 398 -24.74 -22.49 17.82
C ALA A 398 -24.16 -23.63 18.67
N PRO A 399 -24.46 -23.72 19.97
CA PRO A 399 -23.94 -24.79 20.81
C PRO A 399 -24.42 -26.12 20.23
N LYS A 400 -23.47 -27.03 19.92
CA LYS A 400 -23.81 -28.43 19.65
C LYS A 400 -24.62 -28.92 20.85
N ALA A 401 -25.86 -29.30 20.63
CA ALA A 401 -26.67 -29.96 21.63
C ALA A 401 -25.87 -31.17 22.14
N VAL A 402 -25.42 -31.10 23.38
CA VAL A 402 -24.95 -32.27 24.09
C VAL A 402 -26.19 -33.13 24.30
N GLU A 403 -26.35 -34.17 23.49
CA GLU A 403 -27.29 -35.24 23.80
C GLU A 403 -26.86 -35.84 25.13
N SER A 404 -27.48 -35.36 26.20
CA SER A 404 -27.40 -35.93 27.52
C SER A 404 -28.10 -37.29 27.48
N ALA A 405 -27.34 -38.33 27.17
CA ALA A 405 -27.74 -39.71 27.45
C ALA A 405 -27.63 -39.96 28.96
N PHE A 406 -28.55 -39.38 29.73
CA PHE A 406 -28.95 -39.94 31.02
C PHE A 406 -29.89 -41.10 30.73
N ALA A 407 -29.32 -42.30 30.55
CA ALA A 407 -30.06 -43.53 30.77
C ALA A 407 -29.82 -43.95 32.23
N LEU A 408 -30.78 -43.60 33.09
CA LEU A 408 -30.92 -44.15 34.43
C LEU A 408 -31.50 -45.57 34.32
N SER A 409 -30.83 -46.49 35.04
CA SER A 409 -31.30 -47.75 35.67
C SER A 409 -32.16 -48.72 34.85
#